data_AF-A0A6S6THR1-F1
#
_entry.id   AF-A0A6S6THR1-F1
#
_cell.length_a   1.000
_cell.length_b   1.000
_cell.length_c   1.000
_cell.angle_alpha   90.00
_cell.angle_beta   90.00
_cell.angle_gamma   90.00
#
_symmetry.space_group_name_H-M   'P 1'
#
loop_
_entity.id
_entity.type
_entity.pdbx_description
1 polymer ?
#
loop_
_entity_poly.entity_id
_entity_poly.type
_entity_poly.pdbx_seq_one_letter_code
_entity_poly.pdbx_strand_id
1 'polypeptide(L)' 'MDNSNNPLHGIKLKEIIERLVEHYGWEELGKKIRINCFNNNPHVKASLKFLRNVDHDWAKVKVENLYIDTFCKK' A
#
# COMPACT_ATOMS: atom_id res chain seq x y z
N MET A 1 -25.01 17.91 0.56
CA MET A 1 -24.13 16.74 0.37
C MET A 1 -22.88 17.32 -0.24
N ASP A 2 -21.95 17.75 0.61
CA ASP A 2 -20.98 18.78 0.22
C ASP A 2 -19.61 18.55 0.86
N ASN A 3 -18.60 18.75 0.00
CA ASN A 3 -17.18 19.04 0.21
C ASN A 3 -16.29 17.88 0.68
N SER A 4 -15.44 17.30 -0.17
CA SER A 4 -14.26 17.88 -0.87
C SER A 4 -13.22 18.46 0.10
N ASN A 5 -11.96 18.10 -0.13
CA ASN A 5 -10.73 18.72 0.39
C ASN A 5 -9.99 18.02 1.53
N ASN A 6 -9.82 16.71 1.46
CA ASN A 6 -8.55 16.11 1.87
C ASN A 6 -8.43 14.70 1.29
N PRO A 7 -7.77 14.49 0.13
CA PRO A 7 -7.63 13.15 -0.41
C PRO A 7 -6.79 12.24 0.50
N LEU A 8 -5.98 12.81 1.40
CA LEU A 8 -4.98 12.12 2.25
C LEU A 8 -5.21 12.24 3.77
N HIS A 9 -6.20 13.01 4.27
CA HIS A 9 -6.32 13.26 5.71
C HIS A 9 -6.97 12.07 6.42
N GLY A 10 -6.15 11.17 6.94
CA GLY A 10 -6.58 9.98 7.68
C GLY A 10 -6.44 8.66 6.93
N ILE A 11 -5.77 8.63 5.76
CA ILE A 11 -5.54 7.36 5.07
C ILE A 11 -4.60 6.50 5.92
N LYS A 12 -5.14 5.40 6.43
CA LYS A 12 -4.36 4.40 7.16
C LYS A 12 -3.53 3.61 6.15
N LEU A 13 -2.38 3.09 6.57
CA LEU A 13 -1.56 2.16 5.77
C LEU A 13 -2.40 1.01 5.17
N LYS A 14 -3.46 0.60 5.88
CA LYS A 14 -4.46 -0.37 5.40
C LYS A 14 -5.12 0.08 4.09
N GLU A 15 -5.64 1.30 4.07
CA GLU A 15 -6.31 1.84 2.88
C GLU A 15 -5.33 2.07 1.73
N ILE A 16 -4.10 2.49 2.02
CA ILE A 16 -3.05 2.62 1.00
C ILE A 16 -2.85 1.29 0.27
N ILE A 17 -2.71 0.20 1.03
CA ILE A 17 -2.55 -1.14 0.47
C ILE A 17 -3.82 -1.56 -0.28
N GLU A 18 -5.01 -1.39 0.31
CA GLU A 18 -6.28 -1.75 -0.34
C GLU A 18 -6.44 -1.04 -1.69
N ARG A 19 -6.17 0.26 -1.76
CA ARG A 19 -6.25 1.02 -3.02
C ARG A 19 -5.20 0.60 -4.05
N LEU A 20 -3.97 0.34 -3.60
CA LEU A 20 -2.92 -0.15 -4.51
C LEU A 20 -3.24 -1.54 -5.05
N VAL A 21 -3.79 -2.43 -4.21
CA VAL A 21 -4.22 -3.77 -4.59
C VAL A 21 -5.42 -3.70 -5.53
N GLU A 22 -6.38 -2.81 -5.28
CA GLU A 22 -7.54 -2.62 -6.16
C GLU A 22 -7.13 -2.07 -7.53
N HIS A 23 -6.12 -1.19 -7.57
CA HIS A 23 -5.64 -0.58 -8.81
C HIS A 23 -4.70 -1.50 -9.63
N TYR A 24 -3.72 -2.15 -8.98
CA TYR A 24 -2.70 -2.96 -9.66
C TYR A 24 -2.91 -4.47 -9.53
N GLY A 25 -3.55 -4.93 -8.46
CA GLY A 25 -3.54 -6.33 -8.06
C GLY A 25 -2.29 -6.74 -7.29
N TRP A 26 -2.37 -7.89 -6.63
CA TRP A 26 -1.28 -8.42 -5.80
C TRP A 26 -0.05 -8.83 -6.59
N GLU A 27 -0.21 -9.31 -7.83
CA GLU A 27 0.89 -9.74 -8.69
C GLU A 27 1.81 -8.57 -9.05
N GLU A 28 1.24 -7.45 -9.51
CA GLU A 28 1.99 -6.24 -9.85
C GLU A 28 2.62 -5.60 -8.61
N LEU A 29 1.89 -5.57 -7.49
CA LEU A 29 2.44 -5.15 -6.19
C LEU A 29 3.62 -6.03 -5.76
N GLY A 30 3.54 -7.35 -5.93
CA GLY A 30 4.62 -8.29 -5.65
C GLY A 30 5.83 -8.12 -6.56
N LYS A 31 5.63 -7.66 -7.80
CA LYS A 31 6.73 -7.31 -8.72
C LYS A 31 7.41 -5.99 -8.33
N LYS A 32 6.63 -4.95 -8.01
CA LYS A 32 7.17 -3.64 -7.59
C LYS A 32 7.80 -3.70 -6.20
N ILE A 33 7.16 -4.42 -5.30
CA ILE A 33 7.57 -4.64 -3.92
C ILE A 33 7.76 -6.15 -3.75
N ARG A 34 9.00 -6.61 -3.98
CA ARG A 34 9.40 -8.01 -3.85
C ARG A 34 9.39 -8.46 -2.38
N ILE A 35 8.20 -8.52 -1.79
CA ILE A 35 7.98 -9.13 -0.48
C ILE A 35 7.19 -10.42 -0.67
N ASN A 36 7.57 -11.44 0.08
CA ASN A 36 6.94 -12.75 -0.01
C ASN A 36 5.45 -12.68 0.37
N CYS A 37 5.06 -11.71 1.18
CA CYS A 37 3.67 -11.50 1.58
C CYS A 37 2.75 -11.29 0.37
N PHE A 38 3.16 -10.54 -0.65
CA PHE A 38 2.27 -10.26 -1.80
C PHE A 38 2.16 -11.42 -2.77
N ASN A 39 3.20 -12.26 -2.88
CA ASN A 39 3.22 -13.39 -3.81
C ASN A 39 2.66 -14.69 -3.20
N ASN A 40 2.94 -14.96 -1.92
CA ASN A 40 2.56 -16.22 -1.26
C ASN A 40 1.31 -16.10 -0.38
N ASN A 41 1.00 -14.92 0.17
CA ASN A 41 -0.17 -14.71 1.03
C ASN A 41 -0.78 -13.32 0.80
N PRO A 42 -1.40 -13.08 -0.37
CA PRO A 42 -1.97 -11.80 -0.76
C PRO A 42 -3.16 -11.43 0.14
N HIS A 43 -2.86 -10.89 1.32
CA HIS A 43 -3.86 -10.55 2.31
C HIS A 43 -3.48 -9.26 3.05
N VAL A 44 -4.44 -8.34 3.14
CA VAL A 44 -4.23 -7.01 3.71
C VAL A 44 -3.82 -7.10 5.19
N LYS A 45 -4.46 -7.97 5.99
CA LYS A 45 -4.11 -8.13 7.41
C LYS A 45 -2.69 -8.66 7.61
N ALA A 46 -2.24 -9.59 6.77
CA ALA A 46 -0.89 -10.16 6.82
C ALA A 46 0.14 -9.10 6.43
N SER A 47 -0.14 -8.35 5.36
CA SER A 47 0.68 -7.24 4.88
C SER A 47 0.83 -6.16 5.95
N LEU A 48 -0.25 -5.80 6.65
CA LEU A 48 -0.20 -4.83 7.75
C LEU A 48 0.59 -5.32 8.96
N LYS A 49 0.44 -6.60 9.32
CA LYS A 49 1.23 -7.21 10.39
C LYS A 49 2.72 -7.20 10.02
N PHE A 50 3.04 -7.46 8.75
CA PHE A 50 4.38 -7.43 8.21
C PHE A 50 4.97 -6.01 8.20
N LEU A 51 4.21 -5.01 7.74
CA LEU A 51 4.63 -3.60 7.69
C LEU A 51 4.69 -2.94 9.07
N ARG A 52 4.07 -3.53 10.10
CA ARG A 52 4.22 -3.11 11.50
C ARG A 52 5.48 -3.65 12.15
N ASN A 53 6.14 -4.65 11.57
CA ASN A 53 7.43 -5.14 12.06
C ASN A 53 8.55 -4.19 11.59
N VAL A 54 9.40 -3.78 12.53
CA VAL A 54 10.44 -2.76 12.34
C VAL A 54 11.59 -3.22 11.44
N ASP A 55 11.84 -4.52 11.34
CA ASP A 55 12.86 -5.12 10.46
C ASP A 55 12.62 -4.87 8.96
N HIS A 56 11.43 -4.38 8.57
CA HIS A 56 11.05 -4.13 7.19
C HIS A 56 10.52 -2.72 6.97
N ASP A 57 11.11 -1.72 7.64
CA ASP A 57 10.66 -0.32 7.51
C ASP A 57 10.79 0.20 6.07
N TRP A 58 11.77 -0.30 5.31
CA TRP A 58 11.91 -0.02 3.87
C TRP A 58 10.67 -0.41 3.06
N ALA A 59 9.92 -1.44 3.47
CA ALA A 59 8.73 -1.89 2.77
C ALA A 59 7.58 -0.89 2.94
N LYS A 60 7.46 -0.27 4.11
CA LYS A 60 6.46 0.76 4.39
C LYS A 60 6.70 1.98 3.52
N VAL A 61 7.94 2.47 3.51
CA VAL A 61 8.39 3.56 2.64
C VAL A 61 8.15 3.24 1.16
N LYS A 62 8.34 1.98 0.74
CA LYS A 62 8.13 1.57 -0.65
C LYS A 62 6.65 1.53 -1.04
N VAL A 63 5.77 1.05 -0.15
CA VAL A 63 4.31 1.09 -0.34
C VAL A 63 3.82 2.54 -0.42
N GLU A 64 4.28 3.42 0.48
CA GLU A 64 3.92 4.84 0.48
C GLU A 64 4.42 5.56 -0.78
N ASN A 65 5.67 5.35 -1.17
CA ASN A 65 6.21 5.91 -2.41
C ASN A 65 5.42 5.43 -3.63
N LEU A 66 5.06 4.14 -3.68
CA LEU A 66 4.27 3.60 -4.77
C LEU A 66 2.88 4.25 -4.83
N TYR A 67 2.25 4.45 -3.69
CA TYR A 67 0.97 5.16 -3.61
C TYR A 67 1.08 6.58 -4.15
N ILE A 68 2.10 7.34 -3.72
CA ILE A 68 2.35 8.69 -4.21
C ILE A 68 2.61 8.68 -5.71
N ASP A 69 3.40 7.74 -6.22
CA ASP A 69 3.71 7.62 -7.65
C ASP A 69 2.48 7.28 -8.50
N THR A 70 1.52 6.56 -7.93
CA THR A 70 0.32 6.11 -8.65
C THR A 70 -0.82 7.14 -8.60
N PHE A 71 -1.05 7.74 -7.43
CA PHE A 71 -2.20 8.61 -7.18
C PHE A 71 -1.85 10.10 -7.15
N CYS A 72 -0.59 10.47 -6.91
CA CYS A 72 -0.14 11.86 -6.76
C CYS A 72 0.78 12.34 -7.88
N LYS A 73 1.60 11.48 -8.49
CA LYS A 73 2.33 11.84 -9.72
C LYS A 73 1.37 11.75 -10.90
N LYS A 74 1.06 12.91 -11.48
CA LYS A 74 0.29 13.07 -12.70
C LYS A 74 1.22 13.53 -13.81
#